data_AF-A0A2N1HAA7-F1
#
_entry.id   AF-A0A2N1HAA7-F1
#
_cell.length_a   1.000
_cell.length_b   1.000
_cell.length_c   1.000
_cell.angle_alpha   90.00
_cell.angle_beta   90.00
_cell.angle_gamma   90.00
#
_symmetry.space_group_name_H-M   'P 1'
#
loop_
_entity.id
_entity.type
_entity.pdbx_description
1 polymer ?
#
loop_
_entity_poly.entity_id
_entity_poly.type
_entity_poly.pdbx_seq_one_letter_code
_entity_poly.pdbx_strand_id
1 'polypeptide(L)'
;MRRRGAQYWFWTNSRLALHSHEEVLSDGLQIEVQARINTSGVTQVFVGVYLPDGRAVSEEFHDHETQESCELALKWGTRRAREIVVDYQGFTAPHRVQCVLSTVATDPLALALRRMDMSETERLKLRAADAWSEYLEAKAVVLELMRRTRVDPGLWAESKARLQQAIDRRVCVQRAYLC
;
A
#
# COMPACT_ATOMS: atom_id res chain seq x y z
N MET A 1 -10.70 -3.98 -16.02
CA MET A 1 -11.64 -5.03 -15.57
C MET A 1 -11.28 -5.41 -14.15
N ARG A 2 -12.24 -5.44 -13.21
CA ARG A 2 -11.98 -5.72 -11.78
C ARG A 2 -11.67 -7.21 -11.58
N ARG A 3 -10.67 -7.51 -10.76
CA ARG A 3 -10.27 -8.88 -10.38
C ARG A 3 -10.95 -9.23 -9.06
N ARG A 4 -12.11 -9.91 -9.17
CA ARG A 4 -12.97 -10.25 -8.03
C ARG A 4 -12.34 -11.30 -7.12
N GLY A 5 -12.35 -11.05 -5.82
CA GLY A 5 -11.90 -11.97 -4.79
C GLY A 5 -12.98 -12.93 -4.30
N ALA A 6 -12.60 -13.79 -3.35
CA ALA A 6 -13.48 -14.81 -2.80
C ALA A 6 -14.69 -14.23 -2.06
N GLN A 7 -14.53 -13.06 -1.42
CA GLN A 7 -15.60 -12.37 -0.69
C GLN A 7 -16.74 -11.96 -1.62
N TYR A 8 -16.40 -11.39 -2.78
CA TYR A 8 -17.39 -11.07 -3.81
C TYR A 8 -18.17 -12.31 -4.29
N TRP A 9 -17.46 -13.40 -4.59
CA TRP A 9 -18.08 -14.62 -5.10
C TRP A 9 -18.94 -15.34 -4.05
N PHE A 10 -18.55 -15.28 -2.79
CA PHE A 10 -19.36 -15.81 -1.69
C PHE A 10 -20.64 -14.99 -1.51
N TRP A 11 -20.54 -13.67 -1.63
CA TRP A 11 -21.66 -12.79 -1.43
C TRP A 11 -22.62 -12.77 -2.62
N THR A 12 -22.15 -12.79 -3.87
CA THR A 12 -23.00 -12.55 -5.06
C THR A 12 -24.21 -13.49 -5.17
N ASN A 13 -25.37 -12.94 -5.53
CA ASN A 13 -26.60 -13.71 -5.74
C ASN A 13 -27.46 -13.00 -6.79
N SER A 14 -27.55 -13.58 -7.98
CA SER A 14 -28.25 -13.03 -9.15
C SER A 14 -29.77 -13.04 -9.03
N ARG A 15 -30.34 -13.71 -8.02
CA ARG A 15 -31.79 -13.83 -7.83
C ARG A 15 -32.39 -12.70 -7.00
N LEU A 16 -31.55 -11.88 -6.37
CA LEU A 16 -31.97 -10.79 -5.49
C LEU A 16 -31.80 -9.46 -6.21
N ALA A 17 -32.77 -8.55 -6.00
CA ALA A 17 -32.64 -7.18 -6.47
C ALA A 17 -31.46 -6.49 -5.78
N LEU A 18 -30.68 -5.77 -6.58
CA LEU A 18 -29.43 -5.17 -6.17
C LEU A 18 -29.47 -3.67 -6.44
N HIS A 19 -29.05 -2.89 -5.45
CA HIS A 19 -28.72 -1.49 -5.63
C HIS A 19 -27.21 -1.33 -5.58
N SER A 20 -26.65 -0.48 -6.43
CA SER A 20 -25.21 -0.28 -6.52
C SER A 20 -24.86 1.20 -6.54
N HIS A 21 -23.68 1.49 -6.00
CA HIS A 21 -23.04 2.78 -6.04
C HIS A 21 -21.58 2.56 -6.44
N GLU A 22 -21.16 3.17 -7.53
CA GLU A 22 -19.78 3.15 -7.98
C GLU A 22 -19.23 4.58 -8.01
N GLU A 23 -18.02 4.75 -7.50
CA GLU A 23 -17.31 6.03 -7.47
C GLU A 23 -15.86 5.79 -7.90
N VAL A 24 -15.30 6.67 -8.73
CA VAL A 24 -13.88 6.68 -9.05
C VAL A 24 -13.28 7.93 -8.44
N LEU A 25 -12.30 7.76 -7.56
CA LEU A 25 -11.62 8.82 -6.86
C LEU A 25 -10.58 9.51 -7.75
N SER A 26 -10.11 10.68 -7.34
CA SER A 26 -9.16 11.50 -8.10
C SER A 26 -7.78 10.84 -8.27
N ASP A 27 -7.41 9.91 -7.39
CA ASP A 27 -6.19 9.09 -7.48
C ASP A 27 -6.38 7.83 -8.33
N GLY A 28 -7.58 7.61 -8.87
CA GLY A 28 -7.95 6.47 -9.70
C GLY A 28 -8.39 5.23 -8.92
N LEU A 29 -8.40 5.27 -7.58
CA LEU A 29 -9.05 4.22 -6.78
C LEU A 29 -10.53 4.15 -7.14
N GLN A 30 -11.06 2.93 -7.21
CA GLN A 30 -12.45 2.67 -7.54
C GLN A 30 -13.15 2.08 -6.33
N ILE A 31 -14.26 2.70 -5.95
CA ILE A 31 -15.16 2.23 -4.91
C ILE A 31 -16.37 1.59 -5.59
N GLU A 32 -16.77 0.43 -5.10
CA GLU A 32 -17.99 -0.24 -5.49
C GLU A 32 -18.71 -0.72 -4.23
N VAL A 33 -19.89 -0.17 -4.00
CA VAL A 33 -20.75 -0.53 -2.89
C VAL A 33 -22.03 -1.09 -3.47
N GLN A 34 -22.45 -2.25 -2.99
CA GLN A 34 -23.69 -2.86 -3.42
C GLN A 34 -24.52 -3.22 -2.19
N ALA A 35 -25.83 -2.98 -2.25
CA ALA A 35 -26.77 -3.32 -1.20
C ALA A 35 -27.94 -4.12 -1.75
N ARG A 36 -28.45 -5.05 -0.95
CA ARG A 36 -29.61 -5.88 -1.27
C ARG A 36 -30.35 -6.29 -0.02
N ILE A 37 -31.57 -6.76 -0.18
CA ILE A 37 -32.33 -7.40 0.90
C ILE A 37 -32.37 -8.90 0.62
N ASN A 38 -32.00 -9.72 1.60
CA ASN A 38 -32.08 -11.16 1.47
C ASN A 38 -33.52 -11.67 1.65
N THR A 39 -33.74 -12.97 1.42
CA THR A 39 -35.08 -13.58 1.56
C THR A 39 -35.66 -13.52 2.97
N SER A 40 -34.81 -13.32 3.99
CA SER A 40 -35.20 -13.17 5.38
C SER A 40 -35.45 -11.72 5.79
N GLY A 41 -35.35 -10.77 4.86
CA GLY A 41 -35.56 -9.34 5.12
C GLY A 41 -34.37 -8.62 5.76
N VAL A 42 -33.18 -9.25 5.81
CA VAL A 42 -31.94 -8.63 6.29
C VAL A 42 -31.28 -7.88 5.14
N THR A 43 -30.85 -6.65 5.41
CA THR A 43 -30.18 -5.81 4.42
C THR A 43 -28.69 -6.13 4.41
N GLN A 44 -28.19 -6.64 3.30
CA GLN A 44 -26.78 -6.99 3.13
C GLN A 44 -26.09 -5.93 2.29
N VAL A 45 -24.85 -5.61 2.67
CA VAL A 45 -24.01 -4.66 1.93
C VAL A 45 -22.67 -5.31 1.61
N PHE A 46 -22.23 -5.12 0.37
CA PHE A 46 -20.89 -5.44 -0.10
C PHE A 46 -20.13 -4.15 -0.34
N VAL A 47 -18.87 -4.12 0.07
CA VAL A 47 -17.98 -2.98 -0.05
C VAL A 47 -16.69 -3.46 -0.71
N GLY A 48 -16.40 -2.97 -1.90
CA GLY A 48 -15.18 -3.25 -2.65
C GLY A 48 -14.40 -1.97 -2.93
N VAL A 49 -13.09 -2.02 -2.71
CA VAL A 49 -12.14 -0.96 -3.10
C VAL A 49 -11.10 -1.59 -4.02
N TYR A 50 -10.87 -0.96 -5.17
CA TYR A 50 -10.01 -1.50 -6.24
C TYR A 50 -9.02 -0.44 -6.74
N LEU A 51 -7.84 -0.91 -7.13
CA LEU A 51 -6.85 -0.12 -7.83
C LEU A 51 -7.28 0.16 -9.29
N PRO A 52 -6.67 1.17 -9.96
CA PRO A 52 -6.94 1.47 -11.37
C PRO A 52 -6.72 0.26 -12.31
N ASP A 53 -5.78 -0.62 -11.95
CA ASP A 53 -5.47 -1.86 -12.67
C ASP A 53 -6.50 -3.00 -12.44
N GLY A 54 -7.49 -2.75 -11.57
CA GLY A 54 -8.55 -3.66 -11.22
C GLY A 54 -8.23 -4.64 -10.08
N ARG A 55 -7.04 -4.60 -9.47
CA ARG A 55 -6.75 -5.41 -8.27
C ARG A 55 -7.56 -4.94 -7.07
N ALA A 56 -8.06 -5.87 -6.27
CA ALA A 56 -8.77 -5.55 -5.03
C ALA A 56 -7.78 -5.06 -3.96
N VAL A 57 -8.07 -3.90 -3.38
CA VAL A 57 -7.45 -3.39 -2.15
C VAL A 57 -8.13 -4.03 -0.95
N SER A 58 -9.47 -4.04 -0.96
CA SER A 58 -10.29 -4.70 0.06
C SER A 58 -11.63 -5.10 -0.54
N GLU A 59 -12.15 -6.24 -0.11
CA GLU A 59 -13.52 -6.69 -0.36
C GLU A 59 -14.11 -7.15 0.97
N GLU A 60 -15.21 -6.54 1.40
CA GLU A 60 -15.92 -6.86 2.63
C GLU A 60 -17.41 -7.04 2.32
N PHE A 61 -18.09 -7.88 3.10
CA PHE A 61 -19.55 -7.90 3.13
C PHE A 61 -20.05 -7.92 4.57
N HIS A 62 -21.21 -7.30 4.79
CA HIS A 62 -21.79 -7.12 6.11
C HIS A 62 -23.30 -7.33 6.05
N ASP A 63 -23.84 -7.96 7.09
CA ASP A 63 -25.28 -7.96 7.34
C ASP A 63 -25.59 -6.70 8.18
N HIS A 64 -26.30 -5.76 7.59
CA HIS A 64 -26.77 -4.54 8.22
C HIS A 64 -28.22 -4.76 8.70
N GLU A 65 -28.59 -4.09 9.79
CA GLU A 65 -29.79 -4.36 10.57
C GLU A 65 -31.06 -4.74 9.77
N THR A 66 -31.81 -5.70 10.31
CA THR A 66 -33.12 -6.08 9.75
C THR A 66 -34.03 -4.85 9.69
N GLN A 67 -34.60 -4.57 8.51
CA GLN A 67 -35.51 -3.45 8.18
C GLN A 67 -34.87 -2.13 7.71
N GLU A 68 -33.55 -2.01 7.67
CA GLU A 68 -32.96 -0.81 7.07
C GLU A 68 -33.08 -0.79 5.54
N SER A 69 -33.29 0.40 4.97
CA SER A 69 -33.39 0.55 3.52
C SER A 69 -32.04 0.35 2.83
N CYS A 70 -32.06 -0.17 1.60
CA CYS A 70 -30.87 -0.29 0.76
C CYS A 70 -30.13 1.04 0.59
N GLU A 71 -30.83 2.18 0.61
CA GLU A 71 -30.21 3.50 0.52
C GLU A 71 -29.35 3.85 1.75
N LEU A 72 -29.82 3.50 2.95
CA LEU A 72 -29.04 3.69 4.18
C LEU A 72 -27.84 2.76 4.21
N ALA A 73 -28.03 1.50 3.83
CA ALA A 73 -26.94 0.53 3.71
C ALA A 73 -25.89 0.97 2.68
N LEU A 74 -26.31 1.54 1.53
CA LEU A 74 -25.39 2.12 0.56
C LEU A 74 -24.61 3.30 1.14
N LYS A 75 -25.28 4.24 1.83
CA LYS A 75 -24.59 5.37 2.48
C LYS A 75 -23.57 4.89 3.51
N TRP A 76 -23.94 3.90 4.32
CA TRP A 76 -23.02 3.25 5.26
C TRP A 76 -21.84 2.61 4.53
N GLY A 77 -22.09 1.86 3.47
CA GLY A 77 -21.07 1.17 2.69
C GLY A 77 -20.11 2.14 1.99
N THR A 78 -20.60 3.27 1.48
CA THR A 78 -19.77 4.34 0.91
C THR A 78 -18.87 4.97 1.97
N ARG A 79 -19.40 5.21 3.17
CA ARG A 79 -18.57 5.68 4.30
C ARG A 79 -17.50 4.66 4.66
N ARG A 80 -17.87 3.37 4.77
CA ARG A 80 -16.92 2.28 5.05
C ARG A 80 -15.83 2.17 3.98
N ALA A 81 -16.19 2.28 2.70
CA ALA A 81 -15.23 2.30 1.60
C ALA A 81 -14.22 3.46 1.73
N ARG A 82 -14.69 4.64 2.14
CA ARG A 82 -13.82 5.81 2.36
C ARG A 82 -12.87 5.64 3.53
N GLU A 83 -13.31 4.99 4.61
CA GLU A 83 -12.43 4.62 5.73
C GLU A 83 -11.32 3.68 5.25
N ILE A 84 -11.66 2.65 4.46
CA ILE A 84 -10.69 1.73 3.85
C ILE A 84 -9.70 2.49 2.96
N VAL A 85 -10.16 3.46 2.18
CA VAL A 85 -9.29 4.30 1.34
C VAL A 85 -8.32 5.12 2.19
N VAL A 86 -8.80 5.77 3.26
CA VAL A 86 -7.95 6.55 4.16
C VAL A 86 -6.90 5.67 4.85
N ASP A 87 -7.32 4.49 5.32
CA ASP A 87 -6.42 3.51 5.95
C ASP A 87 -5.38 2.98 4.95
N TYR A 88 -5.81 2.71 3.71
CA TYR A 88 -4.93 2.27 2.62
C TYR A 88 -3.92 3.36 2.22
N GLN A 89 -4.35 4.62 2.19
CA GLN A 89 -3.50 5.79 1.95
C GLN A 89 -2.60 6.16 3.15
N GLY A 90 -2.58 5.33 4.20
CA GLY A 90 -1.94 5.57 5.49
C GLY A 90 -0.73 6.51 5.45
N PHE A 91 -0.81 7.57 6.27
CA PHE A 91 0.21 8.60 6.50
C PHE A 91 1.28 8.74 5.39
N THR A 92 0.95 9.45 4.31
CA THR A 92 1.97 10.14 3.52
C THR A 92 2.53 11.28 4.35
N ALA A 93 3.76 11.12 4.83
CA ALA A 93 4.46 12.20 5.52
C ALA A 93 4.47 13.45 4.62
N PRO A 94 4.18 14.66 5.15
CA PRO A 94 4.02 15.89 4.35
C PRO A 94 5.29 16.28 3.57
N HIS A 95 6.43 15.70 3.95
CA HIS A 95 7.67 15.74 3.21
C HIS A 95 7.62 14.62 2.17
N ARG A 96 7.30 15.02 0.92
CA ARG A 96 7.52 14.22 -0.29
C ARG A 96 8.83 13.46 -0.14
N VAL A 97 8.76 12.12 -0.05
CA VAL A 97 9.96 11.28 0.00
C VAL A 97 10.82 11.69 -1.20
N GLN A 98 11.86 12.47 -0.94
CA GLN A 98 12.84 12.75 -1.97
C GLN A 98 13.41 11.38 -2.30
N CYS A 99 13.13 10.90 -3.51
CA CYS A 99 13.97 9.90 -4.14
C CYS A 99 15.33 10.57 -4.30
N VAL A 100 16.13 10.55 -3.23
CA VAL A 100 17.54 10.90 -3.30
C VAL A 100 18.09 10.01 -4.41
N LEU A 101 18.64 10.67 -5.43
CA LEU A 101 19.37 10.04 -6.52
C LEU A 101 20.21 8.93 -5.90
N SER A 102 19.99 7.70 -6.36
CA SER A 102 20.79 6.55 -5.93
C SER A 102 22.28 6.93 -6.00
N THR A 103 23.05 6.47 -5.03
CA THR A 103 24.51 6.61 -5.00
C THR A 103 25.09 6.35 -6.40
N VAL A 104 25.94 7.26 -6.86
CA VAL A 104 26.62 7.16 -8.15
C VAL A 104 27.40 5.85 -8.14
N ALA A 105 26.91 4.85 -8.87
CA ALA A 105 27.66 3.63 -9.09
C ALA A 105 28.91 3.99 -9.91
N THR A 106 30.07 3.94 -9.27
CA THR A 106 31.37 4.21 -9.90
C THR A 106 31.92 3.00 -10.65
N ASP A 107 31.41 1.79 -10.35
CA ASP A 107 31.82 0.56 -11.03
C ASP A 107 31.26 0.50 -12.47
N PRO A 108 32.14 0.45 -13.50
CA PRO A 108 31.73 0.35 -14.89
C PRO A 108 30.95 -0.93 -15.22
N LEU A 109 31.23 -2.04 -14.53
CA LEU A 109 30.55 -3.31 -14.78
C LEU A 109 29.12 -3.28 -14.23
N ALA A 110 28.94 -2.75 -13.01
CA ALA A 110 27.62 -2.49 -12.44
C ALA A 110 26.77 -1.53 -13.30
N LEU A 111 27.38 -0.49 -13.88
CA LEU A 111 26.71 0.41 -14.81
C LEU A 111 26.33 -0.28 -16.14
N ALA A 112 27.20 -1.13 -16.68
CA ALA A 112 26.95 -1.87 -17.93
C ALA A 112 25.80 -2.89 -17.78
N LEU A 113 25.79 -3.65 -16.68
CA LEU A 113 24.70 -4.60 -16.38
C LEU A 113 23.35 -3.87 -16.19
N ARG A 114 23.36 -2.69 -15.56
CA ARG A 114 22.16 -1.84 -15.40
C ARG A 114 21.66 -1.21 -16.71
N ARG A 115 22.52 -1.11 -17.74
CA ARG A 115 22.21 -0.56 -19.08
C ARG A 115 21.70 -1.61 -20.07
N MET A 116 21.87 -2.90 -19.80
CA MET A 116 21.20 -3.95 -20.57
C MET A 116 19.69 -3.95 -20.26
N ASP A 117 18.87 -4.42 -21.20
CA ASP A 117 17.40 -4.53 -21.05
C ASP A 117 17.04 -5.52 -19.94
N MET A 118 17.16 -5.06 -18.70
CA MET A 118 16.77 -5.81 -17.53
C MET A 118 15.25 -5.77 -17.40
N SER A 119 14.69 -6.93 -17.09
CA SER A 119 13.31 -7.04 -16.63
C SER A 119 13.10 -6.18 -15.40
N GLU A 120 11.86 -5.75 -15.17
CA GLU A 120 11.49 -4.96 -13.99
C GLU A 120 11.85 -5.68 -12.69
N THR A 121 11.74 -7.02 -12.67
CA THR A 121 12.12 -7.85 -11.52
C THR A 121 13.60 -7.78 -11.19
N GLU A 122 14.48 -7.78 -12.19
CA GLU A 122 15.93 -7.69 -11.99
C GLU A 122 16.33 -6.30 -11.48
N ARG A 123 15.65 -5.25 -11.96
CA ARG A 123 15.84 -3.89 -11.45
C ARG A 123 15.43 -3.77 -9.99
N LEU A 124 14.30 -4.39 -9.60
CA LEU A 124 13.85 -4.38 -8.21
C LEU A 124 14.78 -5.20 -7.30
N LYS A 125 15.31 -6.35 -7.76
CA LYS A 125 16.31 -7.13 -7.02
C LYS A 125 17.57 -6.32 -6.73
N LEU A 126 18.11 -5.61 -7.74
CA LEU A 126 19.28 -4.76 -7.54
C LEU A 126 19.00 -3.63 -6.55
N ARG A 127 17.85 -2.96 -6.67
CA ARG A 127 17.44 -1.90 -5.73
C ARG A 127 17.31 -2.44 -4.30
N ALA A 128 16.81 -3.66 -4.14
CA ALA A 128 16.66 -4.29 -2.83
C ALA A 128 18.04 -4.61 -2.21
N ALA A 129 18.98 -5.10 -3.02
CA ALA A 129 20.36 -5.36 -2.59
C ALA A 129 21.11 -4.07 -2.21
N ASP A 130 20.96 -3.01 -3.00
CA ASP A 130 21.54 -1.69 -2.72
C ASP A 130 20.98 -1.14 -1.39
N ALA A 131 19.65 -1.15 -1.21
CA ALA A 131 19.01 -0.66 0.01
C ALA A 131 19.41 -1.48 1.26
N TRP A 132 19.62 -2.78 1.10
CA TRP A 132 20.11 -3.63 2.19
C TRP A 132 21.54 -3.28 2.60
N SER A 133 22.42 -3.02 1.62
CA SER A 133 23.81 -2.62 1.86
C SER A 133 23.87 -1.26 2.58
N GLU A 134 23.10 -0.27 2.11
CA GLU A 134 22.99 1.05 2.76
C GLU A 134 22.53 0.94 4.23
N TYR A 135 21.57 0.06 4.52
CA TYR A 135 21.11 -0.20 5.89
C TYR A 135 22.21 -0.79 6.76
N LEU A 136 22.95 -1.78 6.26
CA LEU A 136 24.03 -2.43 7.01
C LEU A 136 25.15 -1.44 7.34
N GLU A 137 25.54 -0.59 6.37
CA GLU A 137 26.54 0.46 6.57
C GLU A 137 26.08 1.46 7.63
N ALA A 138 24.87 2.02 7.49
CA ALA A 138 24.34 2.99 8.45
C ALA A 138 24.19 2.40 9.86
N LYS A 139 23.76 1.12 9.96
CA LYS A 139 23.67 0.39 11.22
C LYS A 139 25.05 0.22 11.85
N ALA A 140 26.06 -0.15 11.08
CA ALA A 140 27.42 -0.33 11.57
C ALA A 140 27.98 0.97 12.16
N VAL A 141 27.77 2.10 11.49
CA VAL A 141 28.18 3.43 11.99
C VAL A 141 27.53 3.75 13.33
N VAL A 142 26.21 3.59 13.44
CA VAL A 142 25.50 3.87 14.71
C VAL A 142 25.98 2.95 15.83
N LEU A 143 26.19 1.66 15.55
CA LEU A 143 26.72 0.71 16.54
C LEU A 143 28.13 1.10 17.00
N GLU A 144 28.96 1.57 16.08
CA GLU A 144 30.31 2.01 16.41
C GLU A 144 30.29 3.28 17.28
N LEU A 145 29.37 4.22 16.99
CA LEU A 145 29.17 5.38 17.85
C LEU A 145 28.68 4.98 19.24
N MET A 146 27.76 4.02 19.36
CA MET A 146 27.26 3.52 20.66
C MET A 146 28.37 2.92 21.53
N ARG A 147 29.44 2.38 20.94
CA ARG A 147 30.58 1.80 21.68
C ARG A 147 31.54 2.84 22.21
N ARG A 148 31.49 4.08 21.72
CA ARG A 148 32.37 5.16 22.17
C ARG A 148 31.91 5.71 23.51
N THR A 149 32.87 6.06 24.37
CA THR A 149 32.61 6.66 25.70
C THR A 149 32.10 8.09 25.64
N ARG A 150 32.41 8.84 24.57
CA ARG A 150 31.83 10.15 24.26
C ARG A 150 31.52 10.23 22.77
N VAL A 151 30.37 10.82 22.46
CA VAL A 151 29.88 11.01 21.10
C VAL A 151 29.39 12.45 20.97
N ASP A 152 29.75 13.11 19.87
CA ASP A 152 29.22 14.42 19.52
C ASP A 152 27.68 14.32 19.25
N PRO A 153 26.84 15.14 19.92
CA PRO A 153 25.40 15.13 19.70
C PRO A 153 24.99 15.38 18.24
N GLY A 154 25.73 16.21 17.49
CA GLY A 154 25.46 16.51 16.09
C GLY A 154 25.66 15.27 15.21
N LEU A 155 26.85 14.67 15.29
CA LEU A 155 27.17 13.43 14.59
C LEU A 155 26.21 12.27 14.94
N TRP A 156 25.78 12.19 16.20
CA TRP A 156 24.80 11.19 16.64
C TRP A 156 23.43 11.40 16.00
N ALA A 157 22.95 12.64 15.93
CA ALA A 157 21.69 12.97 15.29
C ALA A 157 21.72 12.68 13.79
N GLU A 158 22.80 13.06 13.09
CA GLU A 158 22.99 12.78 11.67
C GLU A 158 23.03 11.28 11.38
N SER A 159 23.82 10.52 12.16
CA SER A 159 23.95 9.08 11.98
C SER A 159 22.64 8.34 12.22
N LYS A 160 21.84 8.76 13.22
CA LYS A 160 20.50 8.23 13.44
C LYS A 160 19.54 8.58 12.31
N ALA A 161 19.58 9.83 11.80
CA ALA A 161 18.76 10.23 10.67
C ALA A 161 19.10 9.41 9.42
N ARG A 162 20.39 9.16 9.16
CA ARG A 162 20.85 8.33 8.04
C ARG A 162 20.39 6.88 8.18
N LEU A 163 20.45 6.31 9.39
CA LEU A 163 19.92 4.97 9.66
C LEU A 163 18.41 4.90 9.43
N GLN A 164 17.66 5.90 9.88
CA GLN A 164 16.21 5.97 9.65
C GLN A 164 15.89 6.00 8.15
N GLN A 165 16.56 6.86 7.39
CA GLN A 165 16.39 6.93 5.93
C GLN A 165 16.69 5.58 5.24
N ALA A 166 17.72 4.86 5.70
CA ALA A 166 18.08 3.56 5.15
C ALA A 166 17.00 2.50 5.47
N ILE A 167 16.41 2.53 6.68
CA ILE A 167 15.28 1.67 7.05
C ILE A 167 14.07 1.95 6.15
N ASP A 168 13.72 3.23 6.00
CA ASP A 168 12.55 3.64 5.20
C ASP A 168 12.72 3.24 3.72
N ARG A 169 13.91 3.45 3.17
CA ARG A 169 14.28 3.04 1.79
C ARG A 169 14.15 1.54 1.62
N ARG A 170 14.65 0.75 2.56
CA ARG A 170 14.57 -0.72 2.51
C ARG A 170 13.11 -1.19 2.52
N VAL A 171 12.29 -0.65 3.41
CA VAL A 171 10.86 -1.00 3.50
C VAL A 171 10.13 -0.63 2.21
N CYS A 172 10.42 0.55 1.65
CA CYS A 172 9.83 1.00 0.38
C CYS A 172 10.17 0.04 -0.77
N VAL A 173 11.45 -0.33 -0.94
CA VAL A 173 11.87 -1.23 -2.00
C VAL A 173 11.32 -2.65 -1.80
N GLN A 174 11.27 -3.14 -0.55
CA GLN A 174 10.71 -4.45 -0.25
C GLN A 174 9.21 -4.53 -0.58
N ARG A 175 8.45 -3.47 -0.31
CA ARG A 175 7.04 -3.37 -0.72
C ARG A 175 6.91 -3.39 -2.25
N ALA A 176 7.71 -2.59 -2.94
CA ALA A 176 7.71 -2.55 -4.41
C ALA A 176 8.10 -3.89 -5.06
N TYR A 177 8.89 -4.73 -4.38
CA TYR A 177 9.26 -6.07 -4.88
C TYR A 177 8.17 -7.13 -4.66
N LEU A 178 7.30 -6.95 -3.66
CA LEU A 178 6.27 -7.93 -3.28
C LEU A 178 4.89 -7.63 -3.90
N CYS A 179 4.69 -6.45 -4.48
CA CYS A 179 3.45 -5.99 -5.12
C CYS A 179 3.47 -6.20 -6.64
#